data_AF-A0A409VMN8-F1
#
_entry.id   AF-A0A409VMN8-F1
#
_cell.length_a   1.000
_cell.length_b   1.000
_cell.length_c   1.000
_cell.angle_alpha   90.00
_cell.angle_beta   90.00
_cell.angle_gamma   90.00
#
_symmetry.space_group_name_H-M   'P 1'
#
loop_
_entity.id
_entity.type
_entity.pdbx_description
1 polymer ?
#
loop_
_entity_poly.entity_id
_entity_poly.type
_entity_poly.pdbx_seq_one_letter_code
_entity_poly.pdbx_strand_id
1 'polypeptide(L)'
;MIWGIASGALVEKGIQNPHSIQVPDLIRASLALRWVAIALREADADDLTVVADLYIVLFNSIRVDASTGHGREGIYFGENGEHRMYQVAKAIAEALVTLGRSDNPEPSSFTKEETDKYSVVKIHYLDNIRDNNSRCRGNRSRVIGWKPVKTTEDFLASIKPEIEALAKKWAM
;
A
#
# COMPACT_ATOMS: atom_id res chain seq x y z
N MET A 1 -0.99 -3.32 -4.67
CA MET A 1 -0.59 -2.93 -3.29
C MET A 1 -1.76 -2.21 -2.65
N ILE A 2 -2.29 -2.65 -1.50
CA ILE A 2 -3.43 -2.00 -0.85
C ILE A 2 -3.04 -0.75 -0.05
N TRP A 3 -3.68 0.39 -0.29
CA TRP A 3 -3.39 1.68 0.38
C TRP A 3 -4.62 2.48 0.80
N GLY A 4 -4.42 3.53 1.60
CA GLY A 4 -5.48 4.39 2.14
C GLY A 4 -5.79 4.15 3.62
N ILE A 5 -6.32 5.18 4.29
CA ILE A 5 -6.77 5.13 5.68
C ILE A 5 -8.27 4.85 5.71
N ALA A 6 -8.67 3.72 6.27
CA ALA A 6 -10.09 3.41 6.44
C ALA A 6 -10.74 4.37 7.46
N SER A 7 -12.01 4.67 7.23
CA SER A 7 -12.83 5.52 8.11
C SER A 7 -14.18 4.86 8.38
N GLY A 8 -14.95 5.41 9.32
CA GLY A 8 -16.29 4.96 9.68
C GLY A 8 -16.38 4.33 11.08
N ALA A 9 -17.59 3.91 11.43
CA ALA A 9 -17.95 3.55 12.81
C ALA A 9 -17.06 2.47 13.45
N LEU A 10 -16.59 1.50 12.67
CA LEU A 10 -15.71 0.43 13.19
C LEU A 10 -14.31 0.94 13.52
N VAL A 11 -13.79 1.89 12.74
CA VAL A 11 -12.52 2.56 13.00
C VAL A 11 -12.64 3.48 14.20
N GLU A 12 -13.71 4.28 14.26
CA GLU A 12 -13.98 5.19 15.38
C GLU A 12 -14.12 4.46 16.72
N LYS A 13 -14.70 3.24 16.70
CA LYS A 13 -14.81 2.37 17.88
C LYS A 13 -13.54 1.59 18.20
N GLY A 14 -12.48 1.72 17.40
CA GLY A 14 -11.22 0.99 17.59
C GLY A 14 -11.30 -0.51 17.31
N ILE A 15 -12.34 -0.98 16.62
CA ILE A 15 -12.57 -2.39 16.31
C ILE A 15 -11.79 -2.80 15.06
N GLN A 16 -11.72 -1.91 14.07
CA GLN A 16 -11.02 -2.14 12.81
C GLN A 16 -9.65 -1.46 12.80
N ASN A 17 -8.63 -2.13 12.27
CA ASN A 17 -7.36 -1.48 11.94
C ASN A 17 -7.56 -0.54 10.73
N PRO A 18 -7.34 0.78 10.86
CA PRO A 18 -7.58 1.70 9.75
C PRO A 18 -6.45 1.74 8.72
N HIS A 19 -5.28 1.19 9.04
CA HIS A 19 -4.09 1.28 8.20
C HIS A 19 -3.88 0.00 7.40
N SER A 20 -3.34 0.14 6.19
CA SER A 20 -2.78 -1.00 5.47
C SER A 20 -1.48 -1.50 6.13
N ILE A 21 -0.75 -2.40 5.47
CA ILE A 21 0.44 -3.03 6.06
C ILE A 21 1.73 -2.44 5.48
N GLN A 22 1.91 -2.55 4.15
CA GLN A 22 3.22 -2.35 3.52
C GLN A 22 3.74 -0.91 3.61
N VAL A 23 2.94 0.08 3.24
CA VAL A 23 3.33 1.50 3.34
C VAL A 23 3.44 1.94 4.81
N PRO A 24 2.48 1.62 5.70
CA PRO A 24 2.61 1.94 7.13
C PRO A 24 3.83 1.34 7.82
N ASP A 25 4.20 0.10 7.51
CA ASP A 25 5.41 -0.52 8.07
C ASP A 25 6.69 0.17 7.57
N LEU A 26 6.74 0.54 6.29
CA LEU A 26 7.85 1.32 5.74
C LEU A 26 7.96 2.70 6.41
N ILE A 27 6.82 3.36 6.65
CA ILE A 27 6.77 4.64 7.38
C ILE A 27 7.29 4.48 8.80
N ARG A 28 6.83 3.46 9.55
CA ARG A 28 7.28 3.20 10.93
C ARG A 28 8.78 2.95 11.00
N ALA A 29 9.33 2.14 10.09
CA ALA A 29 10.77 1.94 10.00
C ALA A 29 11.50 3.25 9.73
N SER A 30 10.98 4.06 8.80
CA SER A 30 11.60 5.32 8.41
C SER A 30 11.55 6.37 9.53
N LEU A 31 10.48 6.41 10.32
CA LEU A 31 10.37 7.26 11.51
C LEU A 31 11.36 6.82 12.61
N ALA A 32 11.56 5.52 12.79
CA ALA A 32 12.53 4.97 13.76
C ALA A 32 13.99 5.28 13.37
N LEU A 33 14.27 5.28 12.07
CA LEU A 33 15.60 5.48 11.51
C LEU A 33 15.94 6.94 11.23
N ARG A 34 14.94 7.82 11.14
CA ARG A 34 15.04 9.21 10.62
C ARG A 34 15.48 9.31 9.16
N TRP A 35 15.39 8.21 8.41
CA TRP A 35 15.61 8.16 6.96
C TRP A 35 14.92 6.93 6.36
N VAL A 36 14.72 6.91 5.03
CA VAL A 36 13.97 5.86 4.33
C VAL A 36 14.91 4.93 3.57
N ALA A 37 14.74 3.63 3.76
CA ALA A 37 15.48 2.63 3.01
C ALA A 37 14.65 1.99 1.88
N ILE A 38 15.32 1.65 0.77
CA ILE A 38 14.71 1.15 -0.47
C ILE A 38 15.09 -0.29 -0.81
N ALA A 39 14.09 -1.00 -1.35
CA ALA A 39 14.25 -2.05 -2.36
C ALA A 39 14.02 -1.46 -3.77
N LEU A 40 15.02 -1.55 -4.65
CA LEU A 40 15.08 -0.84 -5.94
C LEU A 40 14.25 -1.56 -7.02
N ARG A 41 12.89 -1.51 -7.09
CA ARG A 41 12.10 -1.95 -8.29
C ARG A 41 10.55 -1.70 -8.25
N GLU A 42 9.83 -2.13 -9.30
CA GLU A 42 8.42 -1.84 -9.65
C GLU A 42 7.36 -2.80 -9.03
N ALA A 43 6.15 -2.31 -8.73
CA ALA A 43 5.00 -3.07 -8.21
C ALA A 43 3.64 -2.43 -8.60
N ASP A 44 2.55 -3.18 -8.72
CA ASP A 44 1.19 -2.63 -8.93
C ASP A 44 0.59 -2.01 -7.64
N ALA A 45 -0.20 -0.93 -7.75
CA ALA A 45 -0.90 -0.25 -6.63
C ALA A 45 -2.43 -0.28 -6.76
N ASP A 46 -3.11 -0.39 -5.61
CA ASP A 46 -4.56 -0.54 -5.46
C ASP A 46 -5.08 0.16 -4.20
N ASP A 47 -6.07 1.01 -4.34
CA ASP A 47 -6.69 1.66 -3.19
C ASP A 47 -7.61 0.67 -2.43
N LEU A 48 -7.63 0.75 -1.09
CA LEU A 48 -8.45 -0.10 -0.21
C LEU A 48 -9.95 0.03 -0.50
N THR A 49 -10.43 1.25 -0.74
CA THR A 49 -11.85 1.53 -1.05
C THR A 49 -12.21 0.99 -2.43
N VAL A 50 -11.28 1.10 -3.39
CA VAL A 50 -11.45 0.59 -4.75
C VAL A 50 -11.50 -0.94 -4.79
N VAL A 51 -10.77 -1.62 -3.91
CA VAL A 51 -10.85 -3.08 -3.76
C VAL A 51 -12.13 -3.50 -3.02
N ALA A 52 -12.61 -2.74 -2.04
CA ALA A 52 -13.90 -3.01 -1.41
C ALA A 52 -15.06 -2.95 -2.42
N ASP A 53 -15.04 -1.96 -3.33
CA ASP A 53 -16.01 -1.84 -4.42
C ASP A 53 -15.98 -3.07 -5.35
N LEU A 54 -14.80 -3.65 -5.62
CA LEU A 54 -14.70 -4.89 -6.41
C LEU A 54 -15.46 -6.04 -5.75
N TYR A 55 -15.35 -6.20 -4.43
CA TYR A 55 -16.08 -7.25 -3.72
C TYR A 55 -17.60 -7.04 -3.78
N ILE A 56 -18.07 -5.79 -3.71
CA ILE A 56 -19.49 -5.46 -3.85
C ILE A 56 -19.98 -5.79 -5.26
N VAL A 57 -19.24 -5.36 -6.29
CA VAL A 57 -19.56 -5.64 -7.70
C VAL A 57 -19.59 -7.16 -7.96
N LEU A 58 -18.58 -7.89 -7.49
CA LEU A 58 -18.50 -9.34 -7.62
C LEU A 58 -19.66 -10.05 -6.92
N PHE A 59 -19.97 -9.66 -5.68
CA PHE A 59 -21.09 -10.23 -4.93
C PHE A 59 -22.41 -10.02 -5.67
N ASN A 60 -22.65 -8.81 -6.18
CA ASN A 60 -23.84 -8.51 -6.96
C ASN A 60 -23.88 -9.33 -8.26
N SER A 61 -22.77 -9.44 -8.99
CA SER A 61 -22.66 -10.25 -10.21
C SER A 61 -23.05 -11.70 -9.95
N ILE A 62 -22.48 -12.32 -8.90
CA ILE A 62 -22.76 -13.73 -8.55
C ILE A 62 -24.25 -13.95 -8.21
N ARG A 63 -24.92 -12.95 -7.65
CA ARG A 63 -26.35 -13.05 -7.29
C ARG A 63 -27.29 -12.94 -8.48
N VAL A 64 -26.91 -12.21 -9.52
CA VAL A 64 -27.79 -11.89 -10.65
C VAL A 64 -27.49 -12.72 -11.89
N ASP A 65 -26.24 -13.16 -12.05
CA ASP A 65 -25.76 -13.88 -13.22
C ASP A 65 -25.04 -15.17 -12.81
N ALA A 66 -25.72 -16.31 -13.03
CA ALA A 66 -25.19 -17.64 -12.76
C ALA A 66 -23.98 -18.02 -13.64
N SER A 67 -23.71 -17.27 -14.72
CA SER A 67 -22.53 -17.44 -15.56
C SER A 67 -21.30 -16.69 -15.03
N THR A 68 -21.44 -15.89 -13.97
CA THR A 68 -20.31 -15.25 -13.30
C THR A 68 -19.25 -16.28 -12.95
N GLY A 69 -18.02 -16.07 -13.43
CA GLY A 69 -16.94 -17.04 -13.33
C GLY A 69 -16.64 -17.46 -11.89
N HIS A 70 -16.41 -18.75 -11.68
CA HIS A 70 -16.03 -19.37 -10.41
C HIS A 70 -14.87 -20.36 -10.62
N GLY A 71 -14.31 -20.88 -9.53
CA GLY A 71 -13.16 -21.80 -9.59
C GLY A 71 -11.96 -21.15 -10.28
N ARG A 72 -11.42 -21.79 -11.32
CA ARG A 72 -10.28 -21.26 -12.10
C ARG A 72 -10.62 -19.99 -12.89
N GLU A 73 -11.88 -19.84 -13.27
CA GLU A 73 -12.39 -18.67 -13.98
C GLU A 73 -12.86 -17.56 -13.02
N GLY A 74 -12.88 -17.84 -11.71
CA GLY A 74 -13.34 -16.92 -10.66
C GLY A 74 -12.25 -16.03 -10.06
N ILE A 75 -11.15 -15.80 -10.78
CA ILE A 75 -10.05 -14.96 -10.30
C ILE A 75 -10.26 -13.53 -10.81
N TYR A 76 -10.61 -12.63 -9.89
CA TYR A 76 -10.87 -11.22 -10.13
C TYR A 76 -9.79 -10.37 -9.46
N PHE A 77 -8.90 -9.78 -10.26
CA PHE A 77 -7.84 -8.92 -9.75
C PHE A 77 -8.34 -7.49 -9.58
N GLY A 78 -8.07 -6.89 -8.42
CA GLY A 78 -8.05 -5.46 -8.27
C GLY A 78 -6.69 -4.96 -8.73
N GLU A 79 -6.64 -4.27 -9.87
CA GLU A 79 -5.50 -3.46 -10.30
C GLU A 79 -6.01 -2.16 -10.92
N ASN A 80 -5.39 -1.03 -10.58
CA ASN A 80 -5.57 0.21 -11.32
C ASN A 80 -4.32 1.09 -11.27
N GLY A 81 -3.34 0.74 -12.10
CA GLY A 81 -2.08 1.47 -12.23
C GLY A 81 -0.88 0.69 -11.69
N GLU A 82 0.29 1.09 -12.16
CA GLU A 82 1.56 0.52 -11.77
C GLU A 82 2.40 1.61 -11.07
N HIS A 83 3.25 1.24 -10.11
CA HIS A 83 4.15 2.16 -9.42
C HIS A 83 5.54 1.55 -9.23
N ARG A 84 6.49 2.37 -8.81
CA ARG A 84 7.80 1.91 -8.35
C ARG A 84 7.92 2.05 -6.86
N MET A 85 8.49 1.05 -6.19
CA MET A 85 8.83 1.17 -4.77
C MET A 85 9.76 2.35 -4.52
N TYR A 86 10.58 2.73 -5.52
CA TYR A 86 11.35 3.98 -5.47
C TYR A 86 10.46 5.23 -5.34
N GLN A 87 9.35 5.31 -6.07
CA GLN A 87 8.43 6.46 -5.96
C GLN A 87 7.79 6.53 -4.57
N VAL A 88 7.41 5.38 -4.00
CA VAL A 88 6.84 5.30 -2.65
C VAL A 88 7.86 5.76 -1.61
N ALA A 89 9.08 5.23 -1.66
CA ALA A 89 10.13 5.60 -0.72
C ALA A 89 10.55 7.07 -0.87
N LYS A 90 10.60 7.60 -2.09
CA LYS A 90 10.86 9.02 -2.34
C LYS A 90 9.77 9.90 -1.73
N ALA A 91 8.50 9.56 -1.94
CA ALA A 91 7.39 10.28 -1.34
C ALA A 91 7.45 10.27 0.20
N ILE A 92 7.86 9.14 0.82
CA ILE A 92 8.08 9.07 2.26
C ILE A 92 9.25 9.98 2.68
N ALA A 93 10.38 9.95 1.96
CA ALA A 93 11.56 10.74 2.31
C ALA A 93 11.29 12.25 2.21
N GLU A 94 10.65 12.70 1.13
CA GLU A 94 10.22 14.09 0.94
C GLU A 94 9.24 14.54 2.04
N ALA A 95 8.31 13.67 2.43
CA ALA A 95 7.39 13.95 3.53
C ALA A 95 8.11 14.04 4.88
N LEU A 96 9.10 13.18 5.15
CA LEU A 96 9.91 13.25 6.38
C LEU A 96 10.75 14.53 6.46
N VAL A 97 11.32 14.99 5.33
CA VAL A 97 12.00 16.29 5.26
C VAL A 97 11.03 17.42 5.56
N THR A 98 9.85 17.39 4.94
CA THR A 98 8.79 18.40 5.19
C THR A 98 8.37 18.46 6.66
N LEU A 99 8.39 17.31 7.35
CA LEU A 99 8.07 17.20 8.78
C LEU A 99 9.27 17.49 9.71
N GLY A 100 10.43 17.87 9.17
CA GLY A 100 11.65 18.14 9.94
C GLY A 100 12.23 16.89 10.63
N ARG A 101 11.97 15.70 10.07
CA ARG A 101 12.40 14.40 10.62
C ARG A 101 13.61 13.80 9.90
N SER A 102 13.94 14.31 8.72
CA SER A 102 15.11 13.94 7.89
C SER A 102 15.66 15.20 7.24
N ASP A 103 16.95 15.22 6.93
CA ASP A 103 17.60 16.27 6.13
C ASP A 103 17.83 15.85 4.67
N ASN A 104 17.54 14.57 4.35
CA ASN A 104 17.75 14.00 3.02
C ASN A 104 16.43 13.53 2.39
N PRO A 105 16.02 14.11 1.24
CA PRO A 105 14.84 13.68 0.50
C PRO A 105 15.09 12.48 -0.41
N GLU A 106 16.35 12.06 -0.57
CA GLU A 106 16.70 10.92 -1.42
C GLU A 106 16.76 9.63 -0.60
N PRO A 107 16.02 8.59 -0.99
CA PRO A 107 16.07 7.32 -0.28
C PRO A 107 17.39 6.56 -0.53
N SER A 108 17.86 5.81 0.48
CA SER A 108 19.08 4.98 0.40
C SER A 108 18.79 3.50 0.63
N SER A 109 19.77 2.60 0.55
CA SER A 109 19.58 1.17 0.86
C SER A 109 19.94 0.86 2.32
N PHE A 110 19.26 -0.12 2.94
CA PHE A 110 19.65 -0.64 4.26
C PHE A 110 21.07 -1.22 4.23
N THR A 111 21.84 -0.94 5.29
CA THR A 111 23.03 -1.72 5.65
C THR A 111 22.61 -3.07 6.24
N LYS A 112 23.52 -4.04 6.26
CA LYS A 112 23.24 -5.38 6.79
C LYS A 112 22.87 -5.32 8.28
N GLU A 113 23.58 -4.48 9.02
CA GLU A 113 23.40 -4.26 10.45
C GLU A 113 22.02 -3.66 10.77
N GLU A 114 21.50 -2.78 9.89
CA GLU A 114 20.15 -2.23 10.00
C GLU A 114 19.08 -3.27 9.69
N THR A 115 19.27 -4.08 8.65
CA THR A 115 18.37 -5.20 8.36
C THR A 115 18.22 -6.12 9.57
N ASP A 116 19.34 -6.48 10.21
CA ASP A 116 19.35 -7.38 11.37
C ASP A 116 18.69 -6.73 12.61
N LYS A 117 18.95 -5.43 12.84
CA LYS A 117 18.43 -4.68 14.01
C LYS A 117 16.93 -4.38 13.90
N TYR A 118 16.44 -4.08 12.70
CA TYR A 118 15.04 -3.76 12.45
C TYR A 118 14.23 -4.95 11.97
N SER A 119 14.78 -6.18 12.06
CA SER A 119 14.10 -7.46 11.80
C SER A 119 12.75 -7.64 12.54
N VAL A 120 12.52 -6.85 13.60
CA VAL A 120 11.25 -6.77 14.34
C VAL A 120 10.15 -6.05 13.55
N VAL A 121 10.51 -5.08 12.72
CA VAL A 121 9.69 -4.67 11.58
C VAL A 121 9.91 -5.78 10.56
N LYS A 122 8.87 -6.42 10.04
CA LYS A 122 8.98 -7.59 9.12
C LYS A 122 9.57 -7.22 7.75
N ILE A 123 10.75 -6.60 7.72
CA ILE A 123 11.58 -6.23 6.57
C ILE A 123 12.11 -7.49 5.87
N HIS A 124 11.98 -8.68 6.47
CA HIS A 124 12.13 -9.96 5.78
C HIS A 124 11.23 -10.11 4.54
N TYR A 125 10.13 -9.35 4.43
CA TYR A 125 9.45 -9.18 3.16
C TYR A 125 10.33 -8.41 2.16
N LEU A 126 10.85 -7.24 2.52
CA LEU A 126 11.62 -6.38 1.62
C LEU A 126 12.89 -7.06 1.05
N ASP A 127 13.60 -7.88 1.80
CA ASP A 127 14.80 -8.58 1.30
C ASP A 127 14.49 -9.62 0.21
N ASN A 128 13.34 -10.31 0.29
CA ASN A 128 12.91 -11.29 -0.72
C ASN A 128 12.18 -10.67 -1.91
N ILE A 129 11.80 -9.38 -1.82
CA ILE A 129 11.09 -8.66 -2.89
C ILE A 129 12.04 -7.71 -3.65
N ARG A 130 13.33 -7.60 -3.27
CA ARG A 130 14.29 -6.65 -3.89
C ARG A 130 14.36 -6.78 -5.41
N ASP A 131 14.12 -7.98 -5.94
CA ASP A 131 14.22 -8.29 -7.37
C ASP A 131 12.91 -8.78 -8.01
N ASN A 132 11.76 -8.67 -7.33
CA ASN A 132 10.48 -9.13 -7.85
C ASN A 132 9.62 -8.00 -8.43
N ASN A 133 8.93 -8.30 -9.53
CA ASN A 133 7.90 -7.46 -10.10
C ASN A 133 6.54 -8.17 -9.90
N SER A 134 5.54 -7.43 -9.42
CA SER A 134 4.19 -7.95 -9.25
C SER A 134 3.25 -7.16 -10.15
N ARG A 135 2.84 -7.82 -11.25
CA ARG A 135 1.91 -7.27 -12.23
C ARG A 135 0.71 -8.19 -12.43
N CYS A 136 -0.48 -7.62 -12.52
CA CYS A 136 -1.69 -8.36 -12.90
C CYS A 136 -2.58 -7.55 -13.85
N ARG A 137 -3.66 -8.18 -14.32
CA ARG A 137 -4.64 -7.54 -15.21
C ARG A 137 -6.05 -7.87 -14.74
N GLY A 138 -6.79 -6.84 -14.36
CA GLY A 138 -8.16 -6.94 -13.82
C GLY A 138 -9.22 -7.04 -14.92
N ASN A 139 -8.96 -7.83 -15.97
CA ASN A 139 -9.85 -7.94 -17.12
C ASN A 139 -11.23 -8.48 -16.70
N ARG A 140 -11.26 -9.56 -15.91
CA ARG A 140 -12.51 -10.16 -15.43
C ARG A 140 -13.29 -9.21 -14.52
N SER A 141 -12.58 -8.51 -13.64
CA SER A 141 -13.16 -7.47 -12.78
C SER A 141 -13.86 -6.39 -13.60
N ARG A 142 -13.22 -5.90 -14.68
CA ARG A 142 -13.82 -4.90 -15.57
C ARG A 142 -15.01 -5.44 -16.37
N VAL A 143 -14.99 -6.70 -16.77
CA VAL A 143 -16.11 -7.36 -17.47
C VAL A 143 -17.38 -7.39 -16.60
N ILE A 144 -17.24 -7.65 -15.30
CA ILE A 144 -18.39 -7.63 -14.36
C ILE A 144 -18.81 -6.21 -13.94
N GLY A 145 -18.23 -5.18 -14.56
CA GLY A 145 -18.61 -3.78 -14.36
C GLY A 145 -17.81 -3.02 -13.31
N TRP A 146 -16.73 -3.59 -12.77
CA TRP A 146 -15.85 -2.85 -11.86
C TRP A 146 -15.10 -1.73 -12.61
N LYS A 147 -15.18 -0.51 -12.07
CA LYS A 147 -14.61 0.70 -12.67
C LYS A 147 -13.77 1.44 -11.62
N PRO A 148 -12.50 1.06 -11.42
CA PRO A 148 -11.65 1.72 -10.45
C PRO A 148 -11.35 3.16 -10.89
N VAL A 149 -11.36 4.09 -9.93
CA VAL A 149 -11.22 5.54 -10.20
C VAL A 149 -9.93 6.14 -9.68
N LYS A 150 -9.23 5.46 -8.77
CA LYS A 150 -8.01 5.96 -8.12
C LYS A 150 -6.77 5.65 -8.95
N THR A 151 -5.87 6.62 -9.08
CA THR A 151 -4.65 6.48 -9.89
C THR A 151 -3.40 6.27 -9.03
N THR A 152 -2.25 6.02 -9.68
CA THR A 152 -0.94 5.99 -9.01
C THR A 152 -0.61 7.33 -8.34
N GLU A 153 -1.05 8.46 -8.90
CA GLU A 153 -0.88 9.78 -8.30
C GLU A 153 -1.68 9.93 -7.00
N ASP A 154 -2.93 9.46 -6.97
CA ASP A 154 -3.74 9.43 -5.75
C ASP A 154 -3.07 8.58 -4.66
N PHE A 155 -2.47 7.46 -5.07
CA PHE A 155 -1.71 6.59 -4.16
C PHE A 155 -0.52 7.33 -3.55
N LEU A 156 0.34 7.93 -4.38
CA LEU A 156 1.52 8.65 -3.87
C LEU A 156 1.11 9.83 -2.98
N ALA A 157 0.03 10.53 -3.33
CA ALA A 157 -0.53 11.61 -2.51
C ALA A 157 -1.05 11.12 -1.14
N SER A 158 -1.46 9.85 -1.03
CA SER A 158 -1.96 9.27 0.23
C SER A 158 -0.86 9.04 1.27
N ILE A 159 0.41 9.02 0.86
CA ILE A 159 1.54 8.67 1.75
C ILE A 159 1.74 9.72 2.84
N LYS A 160 1.65 11.01 2.52
CA LYS A 160 1.86 12.08 3.52
C LYS A 160 0.80 12.05 4.63
N PRO A 161 -0.52 11.98 4.35
CA PRO A 161 -1.54 11.79 5.38
C PRO A 161 -1.30 10.54 6.26
N GLU A 162 -0.83 9.44 5.67
CA GLU A 162 -0.47 8.21 6.41
C GLU A 162 0.65 8.46 7.42
N ILE A 163 1.70 9.17 7.02
CA ILE A 163 2.81 9.56 7.91
C ILE A 163 2.32 10.43 9.05
N GLU A 164 1.51 11.44 8.75
CA GLU A 164 0.95 12.34 9.77
C GLU A 164 0.07 11.58 10.78
N ALA A 165 -0.74 10.62 10.32
CA ALA A 165 -1.57 9.79 11.18
C ALA A 165 -0.73 8.88 12.09
N LEU A 166 0.33 8.27 11.56
CA LEU A 166 1.21 7.37 12.31
C LEU A 166 2.14 8.12 13.27
N ALA A 167 2.64 9.29 12.88
CA ALA A 167 3.51 10.13 13.71
C ALA A 167 2.80 10.62 14.99
N LYS A 168 1.49 10.93 14.91
CA LYS A 168 0.68 11.29 16.09
C LYS A 168 0.64 10.19 17.14
N LYS A 169 0.58 8.91 16.72
CA LYS A 169 0.60 7.75 17.63
C LYS A 169 1.98 7.47 18.23
N TRP A 170 3.05 7.92 17.59
CA TRP A 170 4.44 7.73 18.05
C TRP A 170 4.93 8.82 19.02
N ALA A 171 4.21 9.93 19.11
CA ALA A 171 4.51 11.02 20.05
C ALA A 171 3.79 10.88 21.41
N MET A 172 3.00 9.81 21.60
CA MET A 172 2.44 9.37 22.89
C MET A 172 3.22 8.17 23.40
#